data_AF-A0A7G3BQT9-F1
#
_entry.id   AF-A0A7G3BQT9-F1
#
_cell.length_a   1.000
_cell.length_b   1.000
_cell.length_c   1.000
_cell.angle_alpha   90.00
_cell.angle_beta   90.00
_cell.angle_gamma   90.00
#
_symmetry.space_group_name_H-M   'P 1'
#
loop_
_entity.id
_entity.type
_entity.pdbx_description
1 polymer ?
#
loop_
_entity_poly.entity_id
_entity_poly.type
_entity_poly.pdbx_seq_one_letter_code
_entity_poly.pdbx_strand_id
1 'polypeptide(L)'
;MNTDNLNKLFDDLKDEFDIEEPNSGHTKRFLTKLNNQADTMSSVTATKKSWFWKPLAGIAATLVLIMTLVIANGSQNKVRDLANVSPEMKETQRFFASTISEELKKLENQSNPETKMIINDALIQIKKLEMDYENLKIDLTKSGDDNRVIFAMIKNFQNRIDILQNTLKHIENIKQLNNFNNESNSNI
;
A
#
# COMPACT_ATOMS: atom_id res chain seq x y z
N MET A 1 -23.07 -14.15 -16.94
CA MET A 1 -24.00 -13.20 -17.58
C MET A 1 -24.19 -13.67 -19.02
N ASN A 2 -25.43 -13.85 -19.47
CA ASN A 2 -25.74 -14.52 -20.73
C ASN A 2 -25.63 -13.53 -21.90
N THR A 3 -24.71 -13.75 -22.85
CA THR A 3 -24.42 -12.87 -24.01
C THR A 3 -25.60 -12.74 -24.97
N ASP A 4 -26.50 -13.72 -24.95
CA ASP A 4 -27.68 -13.77 -25.81
C ASP A 4 -28.67 -12.62 -25.55
N ASN A 5 -28.68 -12.09 -24.32
CA ASN A 5 -29.54 -10.98 -23.95
C ASN A 5 -29.02 -9.63 -24.48
N LEU A 6 -27.69 -9.49 -24.63
CA LEU A 6 -27.08 -8.31 -25.21
C LEU A 6 -27.25 -8.27 -26.72
N ASN A 7 -27.08 -9.41 -27.39
CA ASN A 7 -27.24 -9.49 -28.85
C ASN A 7 -28.70 -9.18 -29.24
N LYS A 8 -29.68 -9.70 -28.49
CA LYS A 8 -31.10 -9.34 -28.70
C LYS A 8 -31.39 -7.86 -28.50
N LEU A 9 -30.83 -7.25 -27.45
CA LEU A 9 -30.97 -5.82 -27.21
C LEU A 9 -30.40 -4.99 -28.36
N PHE A 10 -29.25 -5.38 -28.92
CA PHE A 10 -28.66 -4.68 -30.06
C PHE A 10 -29.43 -4.87 -31.35
N ASP A 11 -29.95 -6.08 -31.61
CA ASP A 11 -30.78 -6.35 -32.78
C ASP A 11 -32.11 -5.58 -32.73
N ASP A 12 -32.74 -5.48 -31.55
CA ASP A 12 -34.01 -4.76 -31.37
C ASP A 12 -33.84 -3.23 -31.53
N LEU A 13 -32.68 -2.67 -31.17
CA LEU A 13 -32.41 -1.23 -31.23
C LEU A 13 -31.74 -0.79 -32.54
N LYS A 14 -31.36 -1.73 -33.40
CA LYS A 14 -30.52 -1.46 -34.58
C LYS A 14 -31.12 -0.42 -35.53
N ASP A 15 -32.44 -0.47 -35.73
CA ASP A 15 -33.16 0.45 -36.62
C ASP A 15 -33.55 1.77 -35.93
N GLU A 16 -33.28 1.89 -34.61
CA GLU A 16 -33.61 3.06 -33.78
C GLU A 16 -32.44 4.07 -33.70
N PHE A 17 -31.25 3.73 -34.21
CA PHE A 17 -30.08 4.62 -34.20
C PHE A 17 -29.90 5.44 -35.49
N ASP A 18 -30.42 4.95 -36.62
CA ASP A 18 -30.29 5.61 -37.94
C ASP A 18 -31.48 6.55 -38.24
N ILE A 19 -31.89 7.34 -37.25
CA ILE A 19 -33.06 8.24 -37.38
C ILE A 19 -32.69 9.58 -38.03
N GLU A 20 -31.45 10.06 -37.86
CA GLU A 20 -31.06 11.41 -38.27
C GLU A 20 -29.65 11.46 -38.86
N GLU A 21 -29.52 12.08 -40.03
CA GLU A 21 -28.23 12.41 -40.62
C GLU A 21 -27.75 13.79 -40.12
N PRO A 22 -26.43 13.98 -39.89
CA PRO A 22 -25.91 15.29 -39.49
C PRO A 22 -26.22 16.36 -40.53
N ASN A 23 -26.61 17.56 -40.07
CA ASN A 23 -26.83 18.71 -40.95
C ASN A 23 -25.66 18.93 -41.93
N SER A 24 -26.00 19.32 -43.16
CA SER A 24 -25.03 19.57 -44.23
C SER A 24 -23.88 20.47 -43.75
N GLY A 25 -22.65 20.07 -44.07
CA GLY A 25 -21.43 20.75 -43.62
C GLY A 25 -20.91 20.32 -42.24
N HIS A 26 -21.53 19.35 -41.56
CA HIS A 26 -20.99 18.75 -40.33
C HIS A 26 -19.52 18.31 -40.48
N THR A 27 -19.19 17.59 -41.56
CA THR A 27 -17.83 17.12 -41.84
C THR A 27 -16.84 18.27 -41.96
N LYS A 28 -17.24 19.38 -42.59
CA LYS A 28 -16.40 20.58 -42.72
C LYS A 28 -16.15 21.22 -41.35
N ARG A 29 -17.19 21.40 -40.52
CA ARG A 29 -17.04 21.94 -39.16
C ARG A 29 -16.20 21.03 -38.28
N PHE A 30 -16.34 19.72 -38.42
CA PHE A 30 -15.55 18.71 -37.71
C PHE A 30 -14.06 18.83 -38.08
N LEU A 31 -13.75 18.86 -39.37
CA LEU A 31 -12.37 19.02 -39.85
C LEU A 31 -11.77 20.38 -39.45
N THR A 32 -12.55 21.45 -39.48
CA THR A 32 -12.13 22.76 -38.96
C THR A 32 -11.80 22.69 -37.47
N LYS A 33 -12.63 22.02 -36.66
CA LYS A 33 -12.37 21.86 -35.22
C LYS A 33 -11.14 21.00 -34.94
N LEU A 34 -10.90 19.95 -35.74
CA LEU A 34 -9.75 19.06 -35.63
C LEU A 34 -8.44 19.76 -35.99
N ASN A 35 -8.42 20.51 -37.10
CA ASN A 35 -7.24 21.29 -37.50
C ASN A 35 -6.95 22.44 -36.54
N ASN A 36 -7.98 23.14 -36.05
CA ASN A 36 -7.80 24.18 -35.02
C ASN A 36 -7.22 23.63 -33.71
N GLN A 37 -7.36 22.33 -33.44
CA GLN A 37 -6.75 21.69 -32.27
C GLN A 37 -5.27 21.37 -32.52
N ALA A 38 -4.88 21.06 -33.75
CA ALA A 38 -3.49 20.87 -34.17
C ALA A 38 -2.67 22.18 -34.22
N ASP A 39 -3.32 23.30 -34.54
CA ASP A 39 -2.68 24.63 -34.62
C ASP A 39 -2.49 25.34 -33.27
N THR A 40 -3.00 24.77 -32.15
CA THR A 40 -2.75 25.32 -30.79
C THR A 40 -1.32 25.08 -30.28
N MET A 41 -0.45 24.43 -31.05
CA MET A 41 0.97 24.24 -30.71
C MET A 41 1.97 25.05 -31.55
N SER A 42 1.54 25.81 -32.57
CA SER A 42 2.48 26.56 -33.43
C SER A 42 1.89 27.86 -33.98
N SER A 43 1.84 28.92 -33.16
CA SER A 43 1.89 30.31 -33.64
C SER A 43 2.05 31.26 -32.46
N VAL A 44 3.30 31.57 -32.11
CA VAL A 44 3.63 32.83 -31.43
C VAL A 44 4.04 33.80 -32.53
N THR A 45 3.09 34.62 -32.98
CA THR A 45 3.41 35.91 -33.60
C THR A 45 2.83 37.01 -32.74
N ALA A 46 3.71 37.94 -32.37
CA ALA A 46 3.42 39.03 -31.45
C ALA A 46 2.47 40.06 -32.06
N THR A 47 1.50 40.53 -31.28
CA THR A 47 1.32 41.95 -30.92
C THR A 47 0.09 42.12 -30.04
N LYS A 48 0.30 42.58 -28.81
CA LYS A 48 -0.16 43.88 -28.26
C LYS A 48 -0.18 43.80 -26.73
N LYS A 49 0.65 44.65 -26.15
CA LYS A 49 0.73 45.07 -24.74
C LYS A 49 -0.57 44.84 -23.93
N SER A 50 -0.54 43.85 -23.05
CA SER A 50 -1.24 43.88 -21.77
C SER A 50 -0.22 43.62 -20.66
N TRP A 51 0.17 44.68 -19.98
CA TRP A 51 1.18 44.72 -18.92
C TRP A 51 0.67 44.12 -17.58
N PHE A 52 -0.40 43.32 -17.58
CA PHE A 52 -1.08 42.90 -16.35
C PHE A 52 -0.91 41.42 -15.96
N TRP A 53 -0.05 40.66 -16.63
CA TRP A 53 0.22 39.24 -16.26
C TRP A 53 1.48 39.05 -15.40
N LYS A 54 2.16 40.14 -15.04
CA LYS A 54 3.40 40.07 -14.27
C LYS A 54 3.29 39.64 -12.79
N PRO A 55 2.12 39.54 -12.12
CA PRO A 55 2.11 38.92 -10.79
C PRO A 55 1.97 37.39 -10.81
N LEU A 56 1.48 36.76 -11.88
CA LEU A 56 1.27 35.30 -11.91
C LEU A 56 2.53 34.50 -12.28
N ALA A 57 3.39 35.03 -13.17
CA ALA A 57 4.65 34.36 -13.53
C ALA A 57 5.64 34.32 -12.35
N GLY A 58 5.65 35.35 -11.49
CA GLY A 58 6.45 35.35 -10.26
C GLY A 58 5.97 34.32 -9.24
N ILE A 59 4.66 34.11 -9.13
CA ILE A 59 4.08 33.09 -8.24
C ILE A 59 4.41 31.68 -8.75
N ALA A 60 4.27 31.41 -10.05
CA ALA A 60 4.66 30.12 -10.61
C ALA A 60 6.17 29.85 -10.45
N ALA A 61 7.02 30.84 -10.73
CA ALA A 61 8.46 30.70 -10.56
C ALA A 61 8.85 30.48 -9.09
N THR A 62 8.23 31.17 -8.13
CA THR A 62 8.48 30.97 -6.70
C THR A 62 7.96 29.62 -6.20
N LEU A 63 6.80 29.15 -6.66
CA LEU A 63 6.30 27.81 -6.35
C LEU A 63 7.21 26.72 -6.93
N VAL A 64 7.68 26.89 -8.16
CA VAL A 64 8.66 25.97 -8.77
C VAL A 64 9.98 26.02 -8.00
N LEU A 65 10.49 27.19 -7.61
CA LEU A 65 11.73 27.32 -6.85
C LEU A 65 11.59 26.69 -5.45
N ILE A 66 10.48 26.92 -4.75
CA ILE A 66 10.16 26.28 -3.47
C ILE A 66 10.05 24.76 -3.64
N MET A 67 9.34 24.29 -4.66
CA MET A 67 9.20 22.86 -4.96
C MET A 67 10.57 22.23 -5.29
N THR A 68 11.41 22.93 -6.05
CA THR A 68 12.75 22.48 -6.42
C THR A 68 13.67 22.47 -5.21
N LEU A 69 13.57 23.45 -4.31
CA LEU A 69 14.33 23.51 -3.07
C LEU A 69 13.88 22.43 -2.07
N VAL A 70 12.58 22.12 -2.03
CA VAL A 70 12.02 21.01 -1.24
C VAL A 70 12.45 19.65 -1.81
N ILE A 71 12.50 19.49 -3.13
CA ILE A 71 12.99 18.24 -3.78
C ILE A 71 14.52 18.11 -3.62
N ALA A 72 15.28 19.20 -3.78
CA ALA A 72 16.74 19.21 -3.68
C ALA A 72 17.23 19.02 -2.24
N ASN A 73 16.52 19.58 -1.25
CA ASN A 73 16.78 19.33 0.18
C ASN A 73 16.01 18.12 0.73
N GLY A 74 15.15 17.51 -0.09
CA GLY A 74 14.53 16.22 0.12
C GLY A 74 15.58 15.13 -0.02
N SER A 75 16.60 15.18 0.84
CA SER A 75 17.40 14.03 1.18
C SER A 75 16.41 12.94 1.59
N GLN A 76 16.15 12.03 0.66
CA GLN A 76 15.59 10.72 0.98
C GLN A 76 16.65 10.06 1.86
N ASN A 77 16.71 10.46 3.13
CA ASN A 77 17.50 9.77 4.13
C ASN A 77 16.89 8.37 4.14
N LYS A 78 17.57 7.46 3.44
CA LYS A 78 17.12 6.10 3.27
C LYS A 78 16.96 5.55 4.68
N VAL A 79 15.71 5.35 5.10
CA VAL A 79 15.38 4.86 6.43
C VAL A 79 16.14 3.55 6.63
N ARG A 80 17.06 3.56 7.60
CA ARG A 80 17.95 2.45 7.92
C ARG A 80 17.20 1.40 8.73
N ASP A 81 17.51 0.14 8.47
CA ASP A 81 17.13 -0.98 9.31
C ASP A 81 18.36 -1.71 9.85
N LEU A 82 18.17 -2.80 10.62
CA LEU A 82 19.28 -3.58 11.17
C LEU A 82 20.21 -4.10 10.07
N ALA A 83 19.69 -4.42 8.89
CA ALA A 83 20.51 -4.87 7.77
C ALA A 83 21.46 -3.79 7.22
N ASN A 84 21.28 -2.52 7.59
CA ASN A 84 22.19 -1.43 7.23
C ASN A 84 23.31 -1.18 8.26
N VAL A 85 23.23 -1.80 9.44
CA VAL A 85 24.22 -1.62 10.53
C VAL A 85 25.48 -2.44 10.25
N SER A 86 25.34 -3.74 9.98
CA SER A 86 26.47 -4.63 9.68
C SER A 86 26.00 -5.88 8.91
N PRO A 87 26.92 -6.66 8.29
CA PRO A 87 26.61 -7.95 7.70
C PRO A 87 25.95 -8.94 8.69
N GLU A 88 26.42 -8.96 9.93
CA GLU A 88 25.89 -9.83 10.99
C GLU A 88 24.47 -9.40 11.40
N MET A 89 24.21 -8.08 11.46
CA MET A 89 22.88 -7.55 11.74
C MET A 89 21.89 -7.78 10.59
N LYS A 90 22.38 -7.80 9.34
CA LYS A 90 21.59 -8.25 8.19
C LYS A 90 21.18 -9.71 8.31
N GLU A 91 22.10 -10.60 8.66
CA GLU A 91 21.77 -12.01 8.88
C GLU A 91 20.84 -12.19 10.09
N THR A 92 21.02 -11.39 11.15
CA THR A 92 20.12 -11.37 12.31
C THR A 92 18.68 -10.98 11.91
N GLN A 93 18.52 -9.91 11.13
CA GLN A 93 17.21 -9.49 10.62
C GLN A 93 16.58 -10.58 9.75
N ARG A 94 17.37 -11.22 8.86
CA ARG A 94 16.89 -12.31 8.00
C ARG A 94 16.43 -13.51 8.82
N PHE A 95 17.21 -13.92 9.81
CA PHE A 95 16.88 -15.02 10.71
C PHE A 95 15.54 -14.78 11.40
N PHE A 96 15.39 -13.66 12.10
CA PHE A 96 14.15 -13.35 12.81
C PHE A 96 12.96 -13.19 11.89
N ALA A 97 13.12 -12.56 10.72
CA ALA A 97 12.04 -12.45 9.73
C ALA A 97 11.56 -13.83 9.25
N SER A 98 12.50 -14.76 8.99
CA SER A 98 12.17 -16.13 8.61
C SER A 98 11.45 -16.87 9.74
N THR A 99 11.95 -16.77 10.97
CA THR A 99 11.32 -17.40 12.14
C THR A 99 9.90 -16.88 12.37
N ILE A 100 9.68 -15.57 12.31
CA ILE A 100 8.34 -14.98 12.47
C ILE A 100 7.41 -15.46 11.36
N SER A 101 7.88 -15.54 10.12
CA SER A 101 7.08 -16.07 9.00
C SER A 101 6.69 -17.53 9.21
N GLU A 102 7.61 -18.36 9.72
CA GLU A 102 7.33 -19.76 10.03
C GLU A 102 6.31 -19.90 11.16
N GLU A 103 6.47 -19.13 12.24
CA GLU A 103 5.54 -19.13 13.38
C GLU A 103 4.14 -18.62 12.99
N LEU A 104 4.05 -17.59 12.15
CA LEU A 104 2.77 -17.14 11.58
C LEU A 104 2.10 -18.24 10.77
N LYS A 105 2.85 -18.96 9.92
CA LYS A 105 2.32 -20.09 9.15
C LYS A 105 1.82 -21.22 10.05
N LYS A 106 2.55 -21.53 11.14
CA LYS A 106 2.08 -22.49 12.16
C LYS A 106 0.75 -22.02 12.75
N LEU A 107 0.64 -20.74 13.10
CA LEU A 107 -0.54 -20.15 13.72
C LEU A 107 -1.76 -20.16 12.78
N GLU A 108 -1.57 -19.83 11.49
CA GLU A 108 -2.61 -19.89 10.46
C GLU A 108 -3.19 -21.30 10.32
N ASN A 109 -2.34 -22.33 10.35
CA ASN A 109 -2.77 -23.73 10.29
C ASN A 109 -3.59 -24.17 11.51
N GLN A 110 -3.56 -23.41 12.61
CA GLN A 110 -4.37 -23.67 13.80
C GLN A 110 -5.72 -22.93 13.78
N SER A 111 -6.01 -22.14 12.75
CA SER A 111 -7.21 -21.30 12.70
C SER A 111 -8.49 -22.10 12.51
N ASN A 112 -9.38 -22.01 13.50
CA ASN A 112 -10.72 -22.61 13.50
C ASN A 112 -11.65 -21.77 14.41
N PRO A 113 -12.98 -22.03 14.46
CA PRO A 113 -13.91 -21.19 15.24
C PRO A 113 -13.55 -21.04 16.72
N GLU A 114 -12.96 -22.07 17.34
CA GLU A 114 -12.58 -22.07 18.75
C GLU A 114 -11.30 -21.26 19.01
N THR A 115 -10.33 -21.33 18.11
CA THR A 115 -9.03 -20.64 18.26
C THR A 115 -9.02 -19.23 17.68
N LYS A 116 -10.05 -18.85 16.92
CA LYS A 116 -10.11 -17.59 16.16
C LYS A 116 -9.90 -16.35 17.04
N MET A 117 -10.47 -16.32 18.23
CA MET A 117 -10.39 -15.16 19.12
C MET A 117 -8.95 -14.92 19.58
N ILE A 118 -8.30 -15.95 20.14
CA ILE A 118 -6.92 -15.83 20.64
C ILE A 118 -5.92 -15.57 19.50
N ILE A 119 -6.14 -16.13 18.31
CA ILE A 119 -5.32 -15.85 17.13
C ILE A 119 -5.44 -14.37 16.74
N ASN A 120 -6.66 -13.82 16.67
CA ASN A 120 -6.86 -12.41 16.32
C ASN A 120 -6.19 -11.47 17.33
N ASP A 121 -6.30 -11.76 18.63
CA ASP A 121 -5.67 -10.96 19.68
C ASP A 121 -4.14 -10.96 19.55
N ALA A 122 -3.55 -12.10 19.21
CA ALA A 122 -2.12 -12.21 18.93
C ALA A 122 -1.73 -11.37 17.70
N LEU A 123 -2.47 -11.47 16.59
CA LEU A 123 -2.19 -10.71 15.36
C LEU A 123 -2.28 -9.19 15.59
N ILE A 124 -3.20 -8.71 16.43
CA ILE A 124 -3.29 -7.30 16.80
C ILE A 124 -2.01 -6.85 17.54
N GLN A 125 -1.52 -7.66 18.47
CA GLN A 125 -0.28 -7.36 19.19
C GLN A 125 0.95 -7.38 18.28
N ILE A 126 1.02 -8.33 17.34
CA ILE A 126 2.07 -8.38 16.32
C ILE A 126 2.07 -7.12 15.46
N LYS A 127 0.90 -6.67 15.00
CA LYS A 127 0.76 -5.44 14.22
C LYS A 127 1.25 -4.22 14.98
N LYS A 128 0.97 -4.14 16.29
CA LYS A 128 1.49 -3.05 17.15
C LYS A 128 3.02 -3.07 17.18
N LEU A 129 3.63 -4.24 17.38
CA LEU A 129 5.09 -4.37 17.38
C LEU A 129 5.71 -4.05 16.00
N GLU A 130 5.05 -4.38 14.90
CA GLU A 130 5.50 -3.99 13.56
C GLU A 130 5.51 -2.47 13.38
N MET A 131 4.47 -1.78 13.85
CA MET A 131 4.44 -0.32 13.85
C MET A 131 5.55 0.28 14.73
N ASP A 132 5.79 -0.30 15.91
CA ASP A 132 6.89 0.11 16.78
C ASP A 132 8.25 -0.09 16.10
N TYR A 133 8.44 -1.17 15.34
CA TYR A 133 9.66 -1.41 14.56
C TYR A 133 9.88 -0.35 13.47
N GLU A 134 8.84 0.09 12.80
CA GLU A 134 8.94 1.18 11.82
C GLU A 134 9.39 2.50 12.47
N ASN A 135 8.94 2.79 13.69
CA ASN A 135 9.44 3.93 14.45
C ASN A 135 10.91 3.75 14.84
N LEU A 136 11.31 2.55 15.27
CA LEU A 136 12.70 2.26 15.61
C LEU A 136 13.65 2.41 14.42
N LYS A 137 13.22 2.11 13.19
CA LYS A 137 14.00 2.38 11.97
C LYS A 137 14.27 3.88 11.77
N ILE A 138 13.28 4.72 12.06
CA ILE A 138 13.43 6.18 12.03
C ILE A 138 14.45 6.62 13.09
N ASP A 139 14.34 6.09 14.31
CA ASP A 139 15.25 6.41 15.41
C ASP A 139 16.67 5.92 15.15
N LEU A 140 16.84 4.75 14.52
CA LEU A 140 18.14 4.21 14.12
C LEU A 140 18.82 5.14 13.11
N THR A 141 18.04 5.60 12.13
CA THR A 141 18.51 6.56 11.11
C THR A 141 18.96 7.88 11.73
N LYS A 142 18.17 8.41 12.68
CA LYS A 142 18.47 9.68 13.36
C LYS A 142 19.64 9.59 14.34
N SER A 143 19.77 8.46 15.01
CA SER A 143 20.76 8.26 16.08
C SER A 143 22.15 7.84 15.57
N GLY A 144 22.26 7.44 14.29
CA GLY A 144 23.54 6.99 13.72
C GLY A 144 23.95 5.63 14.25
N ASP A 145 23.03 4.67 14.25
CA ASP A 145 23.22 3.30 14.72
C ASP A 145 23.48 3.15 16.24
N ASP A 146 22.71 3.87 17.07
CA ASP A 146 22.79 3.74 18.53
C ASP A 146 22.46 2.30 18.98
N ASN A 147 23.39 1.69 19.73
CA ASN A 147 23.27 0.33 20.28
C ASN A 147 21.98 0.09 21.08
N ARG A 148 21.43 1.13 21.73
CA ARG A 148 20.16 1.04 22.47
C ARG A 148 18.97 0.87 21.52
N VAL A 149 19.00 1.56 20.37
CA VAL A 149 17.98 1.41 19.32
C VAL A 149 18.10 0.05 18.65
N ILE A 150 19.33 -0.38 18.35
CA ILE A 150 19.62 -1.74 17.83
C ILE A 150 19.07 -2.80 18.79
N PHE A 151 19.34 -2.68 20.09
CA PHE A 151 18.80 -3.57 21.11
C PHE A 151 17.27 -3.57 21.13
N ALA A 152 16.63 -2.40 21.06
CA ALA A 152 15.18 -2.30 21.00
C ALA A 152 14.59 -2.96 19.74
N MET A 153 15.25 -2.84 18.58
CA MET A 153 14.85 -3.50 17.33
C MET A 153 14.94 -5.02 17.44
N ILE A 154 16.03 -5.55 18.01
CA ILE A 154 16.18 -6.99 18.27
C ILE A 154 15.12 -7.47 19.26
N LYS A 155 14.88 -6.71 20.34
CA LYS A 155 13.88 -7.05 21.34
C LYS A 155 12.46 -7.04 20.76
N ASN A 156 12.17 -6.15 19.81
CA ASN A 156 10.91 -6.16 19.09
C ASN A 156 10.69 -7.48 18.33
N PHE A 157 11.69 -7.96 17.59
CA PHE A 157 11.62 -9.27 16.93
C PHE A 157 11.40 -10.42 17.92
N GLN A 158 12.14 -10.43 19.03
CA GLN A 158 11.98 -11.44 20.08
C GLN A 158 10.56 -11.43 20.66
N ASN A 159 10.01 -10.25 20.99
CA ASN A 159 8.66 -10.13 21.52
C ASN A 159 7.60 -10.64 20.53
N ARG A 160 7.78 -10.41 19.23
CA ARG A 160 6.89 -10.95 18.19
C ARG A 160 6.90 -12.48 18.21
N ILE A 161 8.08 -13.09 18.30
CA ILE A 161 8.21 -14.55 18.38
C ILE A 161 7.59 -15.08 19.67
N ASP A 162 7.86 -14.45 20.81
CA ASP A 162 7.30 -14.83 22.12
C ASP A 162 5.76 -14.84 22.08
N ILE A 163 5.15 -13.81 21.48
CA ILE A 163 3.69 -13.75 21.33
C ILE A 163 3.17 -14.92 20.48
N LEU A 164 3.80 -15.19 19.33
CA LEU A 164 3.36 -16.27 18.43
C LEU A 164 3.48 -17.65 19.10
N GLN A 165 4.62 -17.92 19.75
CA GLN A 165 4.88 -19.19 20.43
C GLN A 165 3.93 -19.40 21.62
N ASN A 166 3.71 -18.37 22.43
CA ASN A 166 2.76 -18.45 23.54
C ASN A 166 1.33 -18.69 23.06
N THR A 167 0.95 -18.06 21.94
CA THR A 167 -0.37 -18.26 21.33
C THR A 167 -0.54 -19.70 20.85
N LEU A 168 0.46 -20.26 20.15
CA LEU A 168 0.45 -21.65 19.73
C LEU A 168 0.33 -22.62 20.91
N LYS A 169 1.08 -22.37 21.99
CA LYS A 169 1.01 -23.16 23.22
C LYS A 169 -0.37 -23.08 23.87
N HIS A 170 -0.99 -21.90 23.91
CA HIS A 170 -2.35 -21.74 24.44
C HIS A 170 -3.38 -22.52 23.60
N ILE A 171 -3.24 -22.50 22.27
CA ILE A 171 -4.11 -23.28 21.39
C ILE A 171 -3.95 -24.78 21.64
N GLU A 172 -2.72 -25.26 21.82
CA GLU A 172 -2.45 -26.66 22.14
C GLU A 172 -3.11 -27.08 23.46
N ASN A 173 -3.02 -26.24 24.50
CA ASN A 173 -3.67 -26.49 25.79
C ASN A 173 -5.21 -26.59 25.66
N ILE A 174 -5.84 -25.70 24.87
CA ILE A 174 -7.29 -25.74 24.62
C ILE A 174 -7.67 -27.08 23.97
N LYS A 175 -6.92 -27.52 22.95
CA LYS A 175 -7.17 -28.80 22.28
C LYS A 175 -7.06 -29.99 23.22
N GLN A 176 -6.04 -30.01 24.08
CA GLN A 176 -5.86 -31.08 25.06
C GLN A 176 -7.05 -31.15 26.03
N LEU A 177 -7.49 -30.02 26.58
CA LEU A 177 -8.62 -29.96 27.51
C LEU A 177 -9.92 -30.49 26.88
N ASN A 178 -10.19 -30.15 25.61
CA ASN A 178 -11.38 -30.64 24.92
C ASN A 178 -11.36 -32.14 24.68
N ASN A 179 -10.19 -32.71 24.37
CA ASN A 179 -10.06 -34.15 24.20
C ASN A 179 -10.35 -34.89 25.50
N PHE A 180 -9.81 -34.42 26.63
CA PHE A 180 -10.08 -35.01 27.96
C PHE A 180 -11.59 -34.98 28.32
N ASN A 181 -12.28 -33.88 28.02
CA ASN A 181 -13.72 -33.76 28.30
C ASN A 181 -14.56 -34.71 27.43
N ASN A 182 -14.18 -34.91 26.17
CA ASN A 182 -14.89 -35.81 25.26
C ASN A 182 -14.71 -37.29 25.63
N GLU A 183 -13.51 -37.71 26.03
CA GLU A 183 -13.25 -39.08 26.51
C GLU A 183 -13.98 -39.38 27.83
N SER A 184 -14.06 -38.40 28.73
CA SER A 184 -14.78 -38.56 30.00
C SER A 184 -16.28 -38.71 29.80
N ASN A 185 -16.88 -37.96 28.88
CA ASN A 185 -18.32 -38.03 28.57
C ASN A 185 -18.72 -39.27 27.75
N SER A 186 -17.78 -39.91 27.04
CA SER A 186 -18.05 -41.15 26.28
C SER A 186 -17.98 -42.43 27.13
N ASN A 187 -17.43 -42.35 28.34
CA ASN A 187 -17.24 -43.49 29.25
C ASN A 187 -18.24 -43.49 30.44
N ILE A 188 -19.27 -42.63 30.37
CA ILE A 188 -20.41 -42.56 31.31
C ILE A 188 -21.67 -42.94 30.53
#